data_AF-A0A2T4VJZ4-F1
#
_entry.id   AF-A0A2T4VJZ4-F1
#
_cell.length_a   1.000
_cell.length_b   1.000
_cell.length_c   1.000
_cell.angle_alpha   90.00
_cell.angle_beta   90.00
_cell.angle_gamma   90.00
#
_symmetry.space_group_name_H-M   'P 1'
#
loop_
_entity.id
_entity.type
_entity.pdbx_description
1 polymer ?
#
loop_
_entity_poly.entity_id
_entity_poly.type
_entity_poly.pdbx_seq_one_letter_code
_entity_poly.pdbx_strand_id
1 'polypeptide(L)'
;MSTALAKRTSVRADESRALEAREHRHKVRQGLARSTSGRSLVELSLDVLRISASNEDAERLFLAGLQQLEAELGVAPAEMFEDAAGFYGLFVTELPALLARRRASRIEGHTTWDPHLGIECYGLAGNLGTTGSVPREVVGAAASR
;
A
#
# COMPACT_ATOMS: atom_id res chain seq x y z
N MET A 1 -39.48 7.06 15.21
CA MET A 1 -38.03 7.24 15.44
C MET A 1 -37.36 7.45 14.09
N SER A 2 -36.72 8.61 13.89
CA SER A 2 -36.38 9.12 12.56
C SER A 2 -35.14 8.46 11.95
N THR A 3 -35.28 8.00 10.71
CA THR A 3 -34.25 7.44 9.82
C THR A 3 -33.00 8.32 9.67
N ALA A 4 -33.12 9.63 9.91
CA ALA A 4 -32.01 10.58 9.92
C ALA A 4 -31.02 10.37 11.09
N LEU A 5 -31.49 9.87 12.24
CA LEU A 5 -30.63 9.56 13.39
C LEU A 5 -29.82 8.29 13.12
N ALA A 6 -30.45 7.27 12.53
CA ALA A 6 -29.82 6.02 12.14
C ALA A 6 -28.73 6.21 11.06
N LYS A 7 -28.98 7.08 10.07
CA LYS A 7 -27.96 7.47 9.06
C LYS A 7 -26.76 8.20 9.66
N ARG A 8 -26.96 9.05 10.67
CA ARG A 8 -25.85 9.77 11.32
C ARG A 8 -24.99 8.86 12.20
N THR A 9 -25.59 7.85 12.82
CA THR A 9 -24.85 6.86 13.61
C THR A 9 -24.08 5.87 12.74
N SER A 10 -24.62 5.48 11.57
CA SER A 10 -23.91 4.60 10.64
C SER A 10 -22.69 5.28 10.04
N VAL A 11 -22.84 6.54 9.58
CA VAL A 11 -21.73 7.32 9.01
C VAL A 11 -20.59 7.50 10.02
N ARG A 12 -20.91 7.77 11.31
CA ARG A 12 -19.88 7.87 12.37
C ARG A 12 -19.21 6.53 12.68
N ALA A 13 -19.94 5.41 12.60
CA ALA A 13 -19.38 4.08 12.82
C ALA A 13 -18.43 3.68 11.68
N ASP A 14 -18.77 4.04 10.44
CA ASP A 14 -17.93 3.78 9.27
C ASP A 14 -16.68 4.67 9.27
N GLU A 15 -16.79 5.94 9.68
CA GLU A 15 -15.64 6.82 9.91
C GLU A 15 -14.69 6.30 11.01
N SER A 16 -15.23 5.80 12.12
CA SER A 16 -14.44 5.20 13.21
C SER A 16 -13.66 3.98 12.72
N ARG A 17 -14.31 3.07 11.97
CA ARG A 17 -13.68 1.88 11.42
C ARG A 17 -12.59 2.23 10.41
N ALA A 18 -12.81 3.22 9.56
CA ALA A 18 -11.79 3.69 8.60
C ALA A 18 -10.56 4.29 9.31
N LEU A 19 -10.77 4.98 10.43
CA LEU A 19 -9.70 5.56 11.23
C LEU A 19 -8.90 4.48 11.98
N GLU A 20 -9.58 3.51 12.60
CA GLU A 20 -8.97 2.35 13.23
C GLU A 20 -8.14 1.53 12.23
N ALA A 21 -8.69 1.28 11.04
CA ALA A 21 -8.00 0.62 9.94
C ALA A 21 -6.71 1.36 9.56
N ARG A 22 -6.78 2.68 9.34
CA ARG A 22 -5.61 3.51 9.04
C ARG A 22 -4.55 3.49 10.15
N GLU A 23 -4.98 3.55 11.40
CA GLU A 23 -4.07 3.45 12.55
C GLU A 23 -3.39 2.08 12.64
N HIS A 24 -4.14 1.00 12.39
CA HIS A 24 -3.61 -0.36 12.38
C HIS A 24 -2.54 -0.50 11.30
N ARG A 25 -2.83 -0.07 10.07
CA ARG A 25 -1.87 -0.07 8.96
C ARG A 25 -0.61 0.70 9.30
N HIS A 26 -0.76 1.89 9.89
CA HIS A 26 0.37 2.70 10.31
C HIS A 26 1.23 2.00 11.39
N LYS A 27 0.58 1.35 12.37
CA LYS A 27 1.27 0.59 13.43
C LYS A 27 2.03 -0.61 12.88
N VAL A 28 1.44 -1.39 11.97
CA VAL A 28 2.12 -2.53 11.32
C VAL A 28 3.32 -2.05 10.52
N ARG A 29 3.14 -0.99 9.72
CA ARG A 29 4.22 -0.34 8.95
C ARG A 29 5.37 0.08 9.86
N GLN A 30 5.08 0.74 10.97
CA GLN A 30 6.07 1.13 11.98
C GLN A 30 6.73 -0.08 12.65
N GLY A 31 5.97 -1.11 12.98
CA GLY A 31 6.48 -2.35 13.57
C GLY A 31 7.50 -3.02 12.67
N LEU A 32 7.15 -3.23 11.40
CA LEU A 32 8.04 -3.79 10.39
C LEU A 32 9.31 -2.93 10.25
N ALA A 33 9.16 -1.63 10.05
CA ALA A 33 10.29 -0.71 9.92
C ALA A 33 11.28 -0.74 11.09
N ARG A 34 10.78 -0.88 12.33
CA ARG A 34 11.63 -1.00 13.53
C ARG A 34 12.34 -2.35 13.60
N SER A 35 11.66 -3.43 13.20
CA SER A 35 12.22 -4.79 13.21
C SER A 35 13.20 -5.07 12.07
N THR A 36 13.17 -4.27 10.99
CA THR A 36 13.97 -4.49 9.78
C THR A 36 14.81 -3.26 9.44
N SER A 37 15.66 -2.83 10.37
CA SER A 37 16.54 -1.66 10.20
C SER A 37 17.43 -1.78 8.96
N GLY A 38 17.50 -0.72 8.14
CA GLY A 38 18.36 -0.65 6.96
C GLY A 38 17.81 -1.33 5.70
N ARG A 39 16.61 -1.92 5.77
CA ARG A 39 15.89 -2.45 4.60
C ARG A 39 14.93 -1.39 4.03
N SER A 40 14.34 -1.62 2.87
CA SER A 40 13.26 -0.76 2.36
C SER A 40 11.92 -1.45 2.51
N LEU A 41 10.89 -0.65 2.76
CA LEU A 41 9.52 -1.13 2.83
C LEU A 41 8.78 -0.70 1.56
N VAL A 42 8.09 -1.63 0.92
CA VAL A 42 7.21 -1.36 -0.23
C VAL A 42 5.79 -1.72 0.16
N GLU A 43 4.85 -0.81 -0.06
CA GLU A 43 3.43 -0.97 0.22
C GLU A 43 2.69 -1.02 -1.12
N LEU A 44 1.95 -2.10 -1.35
CA LEU A 44 0.92 -2.21 -2.39
C LEU A 44 -0.44 -1.99 -1.73
N SER A 45 -1.28 -1.14 -2.30
CA SER A 45 -2.60 -0.83 -1.79
C SER A 45 -3.65 -0.88 -2.88
N LEU A 46 -4.82 -1.45 -2.59
CA LEU A 46 -6.02 -1.35 -3.40
C LEU A 46 -7.14 -0.74 -2.56
N ASP A 47 -7.54 0.50 -2.87
CA ASP A 47 -8.63 1.17 -2.16
C ASP A 47 -9.99 0.73 -2.73
N VAL A 48 -10.68 -0.21 -2.08
CA VAL A 48 -11.95 -0.80 -2.53
C VAL A 48 -13.07 0.23 -2.61
N LEU A 49 -13.06 1.25 -1.75
CA LEU A 49 -14.02 2.37 -1.80
C LEU A 49 -13.95 3.18 -3.11
N ARG A 50 -12.85 3.08 -3.86
CA ARG A 50 -12.68 3.76 -5.15
C ARG A 50 -13.12 2.90 -6.33
N ILE A 51 -13.51 1.65 -6.08
CA ILE A 51 -13.83 0.67 -7.11
C ILE A 51 -15.33 0.37 -7.05
N SER A 52 -16.01 0.43 -8.20
CA SER A 52 -17.42 0.02 -8.33
C SER A 52 -17.58 -1.49 -8.58
N ALA A 53 -16.58 -2.30 -8.24
CA ALA A 53 -16.53 -3.73 -8.55
C ALA A 53 -17.03 -4.58 -7.37
N SER A 54 -17.27 -5.88 -7.63
CA SER A 54 -17.54 -6.84 -6.56
C SER A 54 -16.29 -7.06 -5.70
N ASN A 55 -16.47 -7.46 -4.44
CA ASN A 55 -15.33 -7.74 -3.55
C ASN A 55 -14.43 -8.86 -4.09
N GLU A 56 -14.99 -9.89 -4.74
CA GLU A 56 -14.23 -11.00 -5.33
C GLU A 56 -13.33 -10.53 -6.50
N ASP A 57 -13.79 -9.55 -7.28
CA ASP A 57 -12.99 -8.97 -8.36
C ASP A 57 -11.87 -8.10 -7.80
N ALA A 58 -12.14 -7.33 -6.75
CA ALA A 58 -11.14 -6.50 -6.08
C ALA A 58 -10.03 -7.34 -5.44
N GLU A 59 -10.39 -8.42 -4.74
CA GLU A 59 -9.41 -9.34 -4.16
C GLU A 59 -8.53 -9.96 -5.26
N ARG A 60 -9.13 -10.43 -6.36
CA ARG A 60 -8.39 -11.02 -7.48
C ARG A 60 -7.41 -10.03 -8.11
N LEU A 61 -7.83 -8.78 -8.31
CA LEU A 61 -6.98 -7.71 -8.83
C LEU A 61 -5.80 -7.44 -7.89
N PHE A 62 -6.08 -7.36 -6.58
CA PHE A 62 -5.05 -7.17 -5.58
C PHE A 62 -4.03 -8.32 -5.57
N LEU A 63 -4.49 -9.57 -5.56
CA LEU A 63 -3.62 -10.75 -5.58
C LEU A 63 -2.77 -10.83 -6.86
N ALA A 64 -3.32 -10.44 -8.01
CA ALA A 64 -2.56 -10.36 -9.25
C ALA A 64 -1.45 -9.29 -9.18
N GLY A 65 -1.76 -8.11 -8.64
CA GLY A 65 -0.78 -7.05 -8.40
C GLY A 65 0.30 -7.47 -7.39
N LEU A 66 -0.09 -8.18 -6.34
CA LEU A 66 0.80 -8.72 -5.31
C LEU A 66 1.81 -9.69 -5.91
N GLN A 67 1.35 -10.66 -6.71
CA GLN A 67 2.19 -11.65 -7.37
C GLN A 67 3.20 -11.01 -8.35
N GLN A 68 2.78 -9.98 -9.08
CA GLN A 68 3.70 -9.24 -9.96
C GLN A 68 4.76 -8.48 -9.16
N LEU A 69 4.36 -7.86 -8.06
CA LEU A 69 5.27 -7.12 -7.20
C LEU A 69 6.28 -8.05 -6.51
N GLU A 70 5.85 -9.24 -6.08
CA GLU A 70 6.73 -10.32 -5.61
C GLU A 70 7.81 -10.64 -6.64
N ALA A 71 7.42 -10.81 -7.91
CA ALA A 71 8.35 -11.12 -8.99
C ALA A 71 9.35 -9.99 -9.26
N GLU A 72 8.92 -8.73 -9.23
CA GLU A 72 9.80 -7.57 -9.46
C GLU A 72 10.77 -7.31 -8.31
N LEU A 73 10.32 -7.48 -7.06
CA LEU A 73 11.14 -7.27 -5.88
C LEU A 73 11.98 -8.51 -5.51
N GLY A 74 11.56 -9.70 -5.94
CA GLY A 74 12.18 -10.98 -5.60
C GLY A 74 11.96 -11.39 -4.14
N VAL A 75 10.90 -10.89 -3.51
CA VAL A 75 10.56 -11.16 -2.10
C VAL A 75 9.05 -11.34 -1.94
N ALA A 76 8.66 -12.24 -1.03
CA ALA A 76 7.28 -12.41 -0.61
C ALA A 76 6.80 -11.24 0.28
N PRO A 77 5.49 -10.98 0.38
CA PRO A 77 4.95 -10.03 1.33
C PRO A 77 5.28 -10.48 2.76
N ALA A 78 5.73 -9.53 3.58
CA ALA A 78 5.93 -9.73 5.01
C ALA A 78 4.60 -9.69 5.76
N GLU A 79 3.66 -8.88 5.31
CA GLU A 79 2.32 -8.74 5.88
C GLU A 79 1.30 -8.49 4.77
N MET A 80 0.09 -9.01 4.96
CA MET A 80 -1.09 -8.75 4.12
C MET A 80 -2.28 -8.46 5.01
N PHE A 81 -3.06 -7.46 4.65
CA PHE A 81 -4.23 -7.06 5.43
C PHE A 81 -5.36 -6.61 4.51
N GLU A 82 -6.58 -6.98 4.91
CA GLU A 82 -7.83 -6.52 4.34
C GLU A 82 -8.58 -5.75 5.43
N ASP A 83 -9.01 -4.54 5.08
CA ASP A 83 -9.84 -3.71 5.94
C ASP A 83 -11.00 -3.07 5.14
N ALA A 84 -11.85 -2.31 5.83
CA ALA A 84 -13.00 -1.66 5.19
C ALA A 84 -12.63 -0.63 4.10
N ALA A 85 -11.38 -0.17 4.06
CA ALA A 85 -10.87 0.72 3.02
C ALA A 85 -10.27 -0.06 1.84
N GLY A 86 -9.81 -1.30 2.05
CA GLY A 86 -9.47 -2.23 0.98
C GLY A 86 -8.35 -3.21 1.33
N PHE A 87 -7.58 -3.59 0.31
CA PHE A 87 -6.51 -4.60 0.42
C PHE A 87 -5.14 -3.96 0.41
N TYR A 88 -4.21 -4.53 1.17
CA TYR A 88 -2.89 -3.98 1.32
C TYR A 88 -1.84 -5.07 1.57
N GLY A 89 -0.66 -4.87 1.02
CA GLY A 89 0.46 -5.80 1.11
C GLY A 89 1.76 -5.05 1.38
N LEU A 90 2.50 -5.50 2.39
CA LEU A 90 3.78 -4.90 2.77
C LEU A 90 4.93 -5.86 2.46
N PHE A 91 5.96 -5.34 1.80
CA PHE A 91 7.15 -6.07 1.41
C PHE A 91 8.36 -5.45 2.07
N VAL A 92 9.24 -6.28 2.62
CA VAL A 92 10.53 -5.85 3.12
C VAL A 92 11.61 -6.37 2.20
N THR A 93 12.42 -5.46 1.65
CA THR A 93 13.47 -5.81 0.69
C THR A 93 14.80 -5.18 1.09
N GLU A 94 15.91 -5.84 0.74
CA GLU A 94 17.26 -5.29 0.92
C GLU A 94 17.62 -4.24 -0.14
N LEU A 95 16.80 -4.11 -1.18
CA LEU A 95 16.96 -3.06 -2.18
C LEU A 95 16.85 -1.68 -1.52
N PRO A 96 17.69 -0.70 -1.90
CA PRO A 96 17.47 0.70 -1.53
C PRO A 96 16.11 1.20 -2.02
N ALA A 97 15.43 2.07 -1.27
CA ALA A 97 14.03 2.39 -1.52
C ALA A 97 13.75 2.99 -2.90
N LEU A 98 14.67 3.81 -3.43
CA LEU A 98 14.56 4.33 -4.79
C LEU A 98 14.63 3.20 -5.83
N LEU A 99 15.51 2.21 -5.63
CA LEU A 99 15.63 1.06 -6.53
C LEU A 99 14.43 0.12 -6.39
N ALA A 100 13.98 -0.15 -5.16
CA ALA A 100 12.76 -0.91 -4.89
C ALA A 100 11.56 -0.27 -5.59
N ARG A 101 11.40 1.06 -5.46
CA ARG A 101 10.34 1.81 -6.14
C ARG A 101 10.45 1.72 -7.66
N ARG A 102 11.65 1.84 -8.21
CA ARG A 102 11.89 1.74 -9.66
C ARG A 102 11.57 0.35 -10.22
N ARG A 103 11.81 -0.72 -9.45
CA ARG A 103 11.39 -2.06 -9.84
C ARG A 103 9.89 -2.22 -9.73
N ALA A 104 9.33 -1.82 -8.60
CA ALA A 104 7.89 -1.86 -8.36
C ALA A 104 7.12 -1.05 -9.43
N SER A 105 7.61 0.11 -9.87
CA SER A 105 6.95 0.91 -10.91
C SER A 105 6.86 0.24 -12.27
N ARG A 106 7.58 -0.88 -12.51
CA ARG A 106 7.45 -1.62 -13.78
C ARG A 106 6.08 -2.23 -13.91
N ILE A 107 5.48 -2.68 -12.82
CA ILE A 107 4.13 -3.27 -12.83
C ILE A 107 3.10 -2.24 -13.34
N GLU A 108 3.30 -0.95 -13.03
CA GLU A 108 2.46 0.15 -13.50
C GLU A 108 2.45 0.32 -15.04
N GLY A 109 3.44 -0.23 -15.74
CA GLY A 109 3.53 -0.21 -17.20
C GLY A 109 2.84 -1.39 -17.89
N HIS A 110 2.36 -2.38 -17.13
CA HIS A 110 1.64 -3.52 -17.69
C HIS A 110 0.17 -3.16 -17.98
N THR A 111 -0.39 -3.72 -19.04
CA THR A 111 -1.79 -3.50 -19.44
C THR A 111 -2.81 -4.01 -18.40
N THR A 112 -2.37 -4.91 -17.51
CA THR A 112 -3.19 -5.46 -16.43
C THR A 112 -3.12 -4.64 -15.13
N TRP A 113 -2.32 -3.56 -15.11
CA TRP A 113 -2.24 -2.69 -13.94
C TRP A 113 -3.50 -1.85 -13.78
N ASP A 114 -4.13 -1.97 -12.63
CA ASP A 114 -5.32 -1.21 -12.27
C ASP A 114 -4.92 0.17 -11.68
N PRO A 115 -5.49 1.30 -12.15
CA PRO A 115 -5.19 2.63 -11.60
C PRO A 115 -5.61 2.83 -10.14
N HIS A 116 -6.45 1.95 -9.59
CA HIS A 116 -6.81 1.90 -8.18
C HIS A 116 -5.77 1.16 -7.33
N LEU A 117 -4.84 0.41 -7.95
CA LEU A 117 -3.66 -0.11 -7.28
C LEU A 117 -2.62 1.02 -7.12
N GLY A 118 -2.16 1.19 -5.89
CA GLY A 118 -1.13 2.15 -5.51
C GLY A 118 0.13 1.44 -5.02
N ILE A 119 1.29 1.99 -5.35
CA ILE A 119 2.58 1.54 -4.83
C ILE A 119 3.26 2.71 -4.13
N GLU A 120 3.60 2.50 -2.87
CA GLU A 120 4.44 3.39 -2.10
C GLU A 120 5.71 2.67 -1.66
N CYS A 121 6.82 3.41 -1.59
CA CYS A 121 8.08 2.86 -1.11
C CYS A 121 8.66 3.80 -0.07
N TYR A 122 9.26 3.24 0.96
CA TYR A 122 9.79 3.96 2.10
C TYR A 122 11.25 3.53 2.32
N GLY A 123 12.17 4.49 2.37
CA GLY A 123 13.53 4.22 2.85
C GLY A 123 13.51 3.96 4.36
N LEU A 124 14.41 3.15 4.91
CA LEU A 124 14.56 3.03 6.36
C LEU A 124 15.92 3.57 6.80
N ALA A 125 15.97 4.87 7.07
CA ALA A 125 16.95 5.45 8.00
C ALA A 125 16.39 5.35 9.43
N GLY A 126 16.36 4.14 10.00
CA GLY A 126 16.12 3.90 11.43
C GLY A 126 14.75 4.29 12.03
N ASN A 127 13.89 5.03 11.33
CA ASN A 127 12.55 5.39 11.76
C ASN A 127 11.71 5.89 10.56
N LEU A 128 10.48 5.39 10.37
CA LEU A 128 9.61 5.83 9.26
C LEU A 128 9.21 7.32 9.35
N GLY A 129 9.32 7.92 10.55
CA GLY A 129 9.01 9.33 10.76
C GLY A 129 9.92 10.30 9.99
N THR A 130 11.11 9.86 9.57
CA THR A 130 12.08 10.70 8.86
C THR A 130 12.20 10.39 7.37
N THR A 131 11.63 9.29 6.88
CA THR A 131 12.04 8.74 5.58
C THR A 131 11.11 9.01 4.41
N GLY A 132 9.84 9.39 4.67
CA GLY A 132 8.88 9.76 3.62
C GLY A 132 8.61 8.68 2.58
N SER A 133 7.55 8.84 1.78
CA SER A 133 7.36 8.02 0.59
C SER A 133 8.34 8.48 -0.50
N VAL A 134 8.83 7.54 -1.31
CA VAL A 134 9.57 7.83 -2.54
C VAL A 134 8.56 8.25 -3.61
N PRO A 135 8.51 9.55 -3.99
CA PRO A 135 7.53 10.03 -4.95
C PRO A 135 7.81 9.47 -6.34
N ARG A 136 6.75 9.28 -7.14
CA ARG A 136 6.85 8.70 -8.49
C ARG A 136 7.71 9.57 -9.40
N GLU A 137 7.66 10.90 -9.24
CA GLU A 137 8.41 11.85 -10.07
C GLU A 137 9.93 11.67 -9.91
N VAL A 138 10.37 11.25 -8.71
CA VAL A 138 11.78 11.01 -8.39
C VAL A 138 12.33 9.75 -9.07
N VAL A 139 11.45 8.81 -9.44
CA VAL A 139 11.83 7.54 -10.10
C VAL A 139 12.15 7.74 -11.59
N GLY A 140 11.45 8.68 -12.24
CA GLY A 140 11.59 9.01 -13.66
C GLY A 140 12.71 10.00 -13.97
N ALA A 141 13.24 10.70 -12.96
CA ALA A 141 14.40 11.55 -13.09
C ALA A 141 15.66 10.69 -13.27
N ALA A 142 15.86 10.20 -14.50
CA ALA A 142 17.21 9.85 -14.93
C ALA A 142 18.09 11.07 -14.66
N ALA A 143 19.18 10.85 -13.92
CA ALA A 143 20.27 11.80 -13.82
C ALA A 143 20.59 12.29 -15.24
N SER A 144 20.28 13.55 -15.52
CA SER A 144 20.75 14.22 -16.73
C SER A 144 22.27 14.10 -16.72
N ARG A 145 22.78 13.25 -17.61
CA ARG A 145 24.17 13.30 -18.07
C ARG A 145 24.17 13.95 -19.43
#